data_AF-A0A132A253-F1
#
_entry.id   AF-A0A132A253-F1
#
_cell.length_a   1.000
_cell.length_b   1.000
_cell.length_c   1.000
_cell.angle_alpha   90.00
_cell.angle_beta   90.00
_cell.angle_gamma   90.00
#
_symmetry.space_group_name_H-M   'P 1'
#
loop_
_entity.id
_entity.type
_entity.pdbx_description
1 polymer ?
#
loop_
_entity_poly.entity_id
_entity_poly.type
_entity_poly.pdbx_seq_one_letter_code
_entity_poly.pdbx_strand_id
1 'polypeptide(L)'
;MCSFEENQFSMYQANHELDIDGEDIATTFHQAGLNIEDYERANQEYLASDPRGLNFSAYVYVATLHSKYNEFVIATELPFFKIPPNPWKKQKYCEMQSSVSLTTYCHPNSMYRRIDGKCNNPIKTNLGSSFHCHRRLLPADYADGVYQIRLGLDQRPLPSPRLVTQLLMPDFDLNDPSLSGLHFAWGQMLVHDTFRTIQNLGLAIDCCRLVNPATKNLAKTTRTFLDPASNQVPIPHPECLPITNFIPSKATEMFNQICLNTVRSIACNTCSLGPRNQMNAATQVIDLSNVYGGNLINNSETLRTYIGGQMLTDFANNGEIRMIPITGPRDSDTLDLTPCNPPLKNPNMVGCFRTGDGIRGNQNPFIASLTTMALKRHNAHAAGLRMVNQHWDDEHV
;
A
#
# COMPACT_ATOMS: atom_id res chain seq x y z
N MET A 1 13.32 -4.71 43.17
CA MET A 1 12.01 -4.85 43.82
C MET A 1 11.23 -3.58 43.53
N CYS A 2 10.26 -3.63 42.64
CA CYS A 2 9.30 -2.55 42.45
C CYS A 2 7.91 -3.20 42.47
N SER A 3 7.10 -2.81 43.45
CA SER A 3 5.76 -3.32 43.73
C SER A 3 4.74 -2.77 42.74
N PHE A 4 3.77 -3.59 42.38
CA PHE A 4 2.56 -3.20 41.67
C PHE A 4 1.48 -2.84 42.70
N GLU A 5 0.86 -1.68 42.56
CA GLU A 5 -0.43 -1.39 43.19
C GLU A 5 -1.54 -1.73 42.19
N GLU A 6 -2.40 -2.69 42.57
CA GLU A 6 -3.63 -3.02 41.89
C GLU A 6 -4.69 -1.96 42.21
N ASN A 7 -5.32 -1.39 41.18
CA ASN A 7 -6.61 -0.72 41.33
C ASN A 7 -7.67 -1.49 40.54
N GLN A 8 -8.63 -2.03 41.28
CA GLN A 8 -9.84 -2.70 40.80
C GLN A 8 -10.78 -1.68 40.14
N PHE A 9 -11.34 -2.01 38.98
CA PHE A 9 -12.60 -1.42 38.51
C PHE A 9 -13.48 -2.47 37.84
N SER A 10 -14.71 -2.58 38.33
CA SER A 10 -15.71 -3.58 37.99
C SER A 10 -16.35 -3.36 36.62
N MET A 11 -16.66 -4.46 35.93
CA MET A 11 -17.46 -4.51 34.71
C MET A 11 -18.91 -4.06 34.93
N TYR A 12 -19.46 -3.32 33.97
CA TYR A 12 -20.90 -3.30 33.67
C TYR A 12 -21.06 -3.71 32.20
N GLN A 13 -21.65 -4.88 31.97
CA GLN A 13 -22.15 -5.33 30.66
C GLN A 13 -23.60 -4.86 30.51
N ALA A 14 -23.95 -4.30 29.36
CA ALA A 14 -25.32 -4.17 28.91
C ALA A 14 -25.41 -4.78 27.50
N ASN A 15 -26.19 -5.85 27.36
CA ASN A 15 -26.51 -6.50 26.09
C ASN A 15 -27.68 -5.76 25.43
N HIS A 16 -27.48 -5.22 24.23
CA HIS A 16 -28.56 -4.92 23.30
C HIS A 16 -28.18 -5.49 21.93
N GLU A 17 -28.92 -6.50 21.49
CA GLU A 17 -28.97 -6.95 20.10
C GLU A 17 -29.94 -6.03 19.35
N LEU A 18 -29.50 -5.46 18.23
CA LEU A 18 -30.31 -4.70 17.29
C LEU A 18 -30.42 -5.52 16.00
N ASP A 19 -31.66 -5.80 15.59
CA ASP A 19 -32.00 -6.56 14.40
C ASP A 19 -32.34 -5.55 13.28
N ILE A 20 -31.52 -5.51 12.23
CA ILE A 20 -31.71 -4.60 11.08
C ILE A 20 -32.28 -5.41 9.92
N ASP A 21 -33.50 -5.07 9.50
CA ASP A 21 -34.20 -5.65 8.36
C ASP A 21 -33.50 -5.26 7.03
N GLY A 22 -33.38 -6.21 6.10
CA GLY A 22 -32.82 -6.01 4.77
C GLY A 22 -33.60 -5.03 3.87
N GLU A 23 -34.85 -4.72 4.19
CA GLU A 23 -35.70 -3.79 3.43
C GLU A 23 -35.28 -2.31 3.64
N ASP A 24 -34.76 -1.97 4.83
CA ASP A 24 -34.26 -0.62 5.15
C ASP A 24 -32.93 -0.30 4.45
N ILE A 25 -32.09 -1.32 4.28
CA ILE A 25 -30.81 -1.21 3.54
C ILE A 25 -31.09 -0.96 2.05
N ALA A 26 -31.98 -1.74 1.45
CA ALA A 26 -32.31 -1.62 0.02
C ALA A 26 -32.91 -0.24 -0.34
N THR A 27 -33.78 0.29 0.52
CA THR A 27 -34.41 1.60 0.32
C THR A 27 -33.38 2.74 0.39
N THR A 28 -32.42 2.64 1.30
CA THR A 28 -31.33 3.61 1.46
C THR A 28 -30.38 3.60 0.25
N PHE A 29 -30.06 2.43 -0.30
CA PHE A 29 -29.25 2.32 -1.53
C PHE A 29 -29.98 2.87 -2.76
N HIS A 30 -31.30 2.68 -2.86
CA HIS A 30 -32.08 3.21 -3.98
C HIS A 30 -32.12 4.74 -3.99
N GLN A 31 -32.37 5.38 -2.83
CA GLN A 31 -32.34 6.85 -2.71
C GLN A 31 -30.94 7.42 -2.95
N ALA A 32 -29.89 6.68 -2.55
CA ALA A 32 -28.52 7.03 -2.83
C ALA A 32 -28.19 7.03 -4.34
N GLY A 33 -28.76 6.10 -5.10
CA GLY A 33 -28.58 6.00 -6.55
C GLY A 33 -29.24 7.15 -7.31
N LEU A 34 -30.45 7.57 -6.91
CA LEU A 34 -31.17 8.68 -7.56
C LEU A 34 -30.40 10.01 -7.47
N ASN A 35 -29.73 10.27 -6.34
CA ASN A 35 -28.91 11.46 -6.20
C ASN A 35 -27.66 11.44 -7.10
N ILE A 36 -27.10 10.26 -7.39
CA ILE A 36 -25.93 10.11 -8.28
C ILE A 36 -26.28 10.49 -9.73
N GLU A 37 -27.46 10.10 -10.22
CA GLU A 37 -27.91 10.43 -11.58
C GLU A 37 -28.08 11.94 -11.79
N ASP A 38 -28.59 12.65 -10.78
CA ASP A 38 -28.73 14.12 -10.83
C ASP A 38 -27.37 14.83 -10.81
N TYR A 39 -26.37 14.27 -10.13
CA TYR A 39 -25.00 14.78 -10.17
C TYR A 39 -24.29 14.50 -11.50
N GLU A 40 -24.53 13.34 -12.12
CA GLU A 40 -23.99 13.04 -13.45
C GLU A 40 -24.56 13.98 -14.51
N ARG A 41 -25.86 14.30 -14.42
CA ARG A 41 -26.52 15.29 -15.27
C ARG A 41 -25.88 16.67 -15.15
N ALA A 42 -25.67 17.15 -13.92
CA ALA A 42 -25.01 18.43 -13.66
C ALA A 42 -23.55 18.46 -14.15
N ASN A 43 -22.83 17.33 -14.06
CA ASN A 43 -21.47 17.20 -14.58
C ASN A 43 -21.43 17.26 -16.12
N GLN A 44 -22.40 16.65 -16.81
CA GLN A 44 -22.52 16.73 -18.27
C GLN A 44 -22.85 18.15 -18.74
N GLU A 45 -23.72 18.87 -18.04
CA GLU A 45 -24.04 20.28 -18.32
C GLU A 45 -22.82 21.20 -18.12
N TYR A 46 -22.01 20.94 -17.09
CA TYR A 46 -20.77 21.68 -16.84
C TYR A 46 -19.70 21.43 -17.91
N LEU A 47 -19.49 20.16 -18.31
CA LEU A 47 -18.55 19.78 -19.38
C LEU A 47 -18.94 20.33 -20.76
N ALA A 48 -20.22 20.56 -21.00
CA ALA A 48 -20.72 21.22 -22.21
C ALA A 48 -20.42 22.74 -22.25
N SER A 49 -20.15 23.37 -21.10
CA SER A 49 -19.95 24.82 -20.98
C SER A 49 -18.48 25.28 -20.97
N ASP A 50 -17.54 24.42 -20.59
CA ASP A 50 -16.09 24.66 -20.69
C ASP A 50 -15.32 23.41 -21.15
N PRO A 51 -14.90 23.32 -22.43
CA PRO A 51 -14.19 22.15 -22.95
C PRO A 51 -12.74 22.02 -22.44
N ARG A 52 -12.27 22.91 -21.56
CA ARG A 52 -10.98 22.80 -20.83
C ARG A 52 -11.17 22.49 -19.34
N GLY A 53 -12.42 22.26 -18.91
CA GLY A 53 -12.84 22.10 -17.53
C GLY A 53 -12.33 20.82 -16.87
N LEU A 54 -11.58 21.04 -15.79
CA LEU A 54 -11.15 20.10 -14.75
C LEU A 54 -12.10 18.91 -14.49
N ASN A 55 -11.53 17.74 -14.22
CA ASN A 55 -12.27 16.58 -13.73
C ASN A 55 -12.76 16.83 -12.29
N PHE A 56 -13.87 17.55 -12.15
CA PHE A 56 -14.59 17.81 -10.91
C PHE A 56 -15.06 16.50 -10.23
N SER A 57 -15.17 15.42 -11.02
CA SER A 57 -15.59 14.10 -10.53
C SER A 57 -14.69 13.53 -9.43
N ALA A 58 -13.37 13.76 -9.42
CA ALA A 58 -12.49 13.17 -8.41
C ALA A 58 -12.64 13.85 -7.03
N TYR A 59 -12.79 15.18 -7.01
CA TYR A 59 -13.03 15.94 -5.78
C TYR A 59 -14.44 15.68 -5.23
N VAL A 60 -15.44 15.62 -6.11
CA VAL A 60 -16.81 15.28 -5.72
C VAL A 60 -16.87 13.83 -5.25
N TYR A 61 -16.29 12.87 -5.96
CA TYR A 61 -16.29 11.46 -5.56
C TYR A 61 -15.63 11.20 -4.19
N VAL A 62 -14.54 11.91 -3.87
CA VAL A 62 -13.92 11.86 -2.54
C VAL A 62 -14.82 12.49 -1.47
N ALA A 63 -15.48 13.62 -1.76
CA ALA A 63 -16.43 14.24 -0.84
C ALA A 63 -17.70 13.39 -0.65
N THR A 64 -18.19 12.74 -1.71
CA THR A 64 -19.35 11.85 -1.69
C THR A 64 -19.02 10.56 -0.94
N LEU A 65 -17.84 9.96 -1.12
CA LEU A 65 -17.40 8.81 -0.31
C LEU A 65 -17.28 9.17 1.17
N HIS A 66 -16.77 10.37 1.50
CA HIS A 66 -16.69 10.84 2.87
C HIS A 66 -18.07 11.08 3.49
N SER A 67 -19.00 11.67 2.74
CA SER A 67 -20.40 11.86 3.17
C SER A 67 -21.14 10.53 3.32
N LYS A 68 -20.96 9.61 2.37
CA LYS A 68 -21.55 8.26 2.38
C LYS A 68 -20.99 7.39 3.50
N TYR A 69 -19.71 7.52 3.84
CA TYR A 69 -19.12 6.86 5.01
C TYR A 69 -19.77 7.34 6.31
N ASN A 70 -19.97 8.66 6.44
CA ASN A 70 -20.62 9.23 7.63
C ASN A 70 -22.10 8.84 7.70
N GLU A 71 -22.83 8.84 6.57
CA GLU A 71 -24.22 8.36 6.51
C GLU A 71 -24.32 6.85 6.77
N PHE A 72 -23.42 6.03 6.23
CA PHE A 72 -23.37 4.59 6.50
C PHE A 72 -23.12 4.28 7.98
N VAL A 73 -22.21 5.01 8.63
CA VAL A 73 -21.93 4.88 10.08
C VAL A 73 -23.13 5.30 10.94
N ILE A 74 -23.87 6.33 10.50
CA ILE A 74 -25.07 6.81 11.22
C ILE A 74 -26.28 5.88 10.99
N ALA A 75 -26.49 5.42 9.76
CA ALA A 75 -27.66 4.63 9.34
C ALA A 75 -27.60 3.17 9.77
N THR A 76 -26.40 2.61 9.99
CA THR A 76 -26.26 1.21 10.41
C THR A 76 -26.30 1.01 11.92
N GLU A 77 -26.43 2.09 12.72
CA GLU A 77 -26.24 2.09 14.18
C GLU A 77 -25.03 1.27 14.64
N LEU A 78 -24.04 1.06 13.75
CA LEU A 78 -22.86 0.27 14.06
C LEU A 78 -22.28 0.92 15.31
N PRO A 79 -22.16 0.18 16.43
CA PRO A 79 -21.71 0.77 17.66
C PRO A 79 -20.40 1.46 17.32
N PHE A 80 -20.30 2.76 17.59
CA PHE A 80 -19.02 3.45 17.60
C PHE A 80 -18.10 2.49 18.33
N PHE A 81 -17.21 1.83 17.59
CA PHE A 81 -16.29 0.90 18.20
C PHE A 81 -15.40 1.85 18.99
N LYS A 82 -15.77 2.06 20.25
CA LYS A 82 -14.99 2.80 21.21
C LYS A 82 -13.78 1.91 21.33
N ILE A 83 -12.76 2.20 20.50
CA ILE A 83 -11.46 1.58 20.58
C ILE A 83 -11.14 1.68 22.07
N PRO A 84 -11.07 0.55 22.79
CA PRO A 84 -10.83 0.58 24.22
C PRO A 84 -9.60 1.46 24.43
N PRO A 85 -9.61 2.39 25.42
CA PRO A 85 -8.46 3.23 25.66
C PRO A 85 -7.24 2.32 25.76
N ASN A 86 -6.32 2.48 24.80
CA ASN A 86 -5.18 1.60 24.65
C ASN A 86 -4.48 1.50 26.02
N PRO A 87 -4.45 0.33 26.68
CA PRO A 87 -3.83 0.21 28.00
C PRO A 87 -2.31 0.48 27.92
N TRP A 88 -1.74 0.39 26.72
CA TRP A 88 -0.37 0.78 26.42
C TRP A 88 -0.29 2.26 26.04
N LYS A 89 -0.23 3.13 27.05
CA LYS A 89 0.15 4.55 26.87
C LYS A 89 1.47 4.65 26.08
N LYS A 90 1.43 5.43 24.99
CA LYS A 90 2.56 5.97 24.21
C LYS A 90 3.66 4.95 23.88
N GLN A 91 3.50 4.19 22.80
CA GLN A 91 4.68 3.69 22.07
C GLN A 91 5.49 4.91 21.64
N LYS A 92 6.69 5.09 22.23
CA LYS A 92 7.69 6.00 21.71
C LYS A 92 8.24 5.34 20.46
N TYR A 93 7.95 5.91 19.29
CA TYR A 93 8.53 5.46 18.04
C TYR A 93 9.99 5.93 18.00
N CYS A 94 10.89 5.00 17.70
CA CYS A 94 12.25 5.35 17.37
C CYS A 94 12.32 5.84 15.93
N GLU A 95 13.10 6.90 15.71
CA GLU A 95 13.62 7.20 14.38
C GLU A 95 14.48 6.00 13.93
N MET A 96 14.36 5.60 12.67
CA MET A 96 15.26 4.62 12.08
C MET A 96 16.68 5.18 12.22
N GLN A 97 17.43 4.68 13.21
CA GLN A 97 18.77 5.14 13.50
C GLN A 97 19.68 4.69 12.36
N SER A 98 19.77 5.54 11.33
CA SER A 98 21.07 5.90 10.79
C SER A 98 21.99 6.23 11.97
N SER A 99 23.27 5.87 11.89
CA SER A 99 24.30 6.22 12.89
C SER A 99 24.45 7.73 13.12
N VAL A 100 23.65 8.55 12.44
CA VAL A 100 23.46 9.98 12.70
C VAL A 100 22.02 10.20 13.17
N SER A 101 21.84 10.45 14.47
CA SER A 101 20.63 11.10 15.00
C SER A 101 20.59 12.52 14.46
N LEU A 102 20.14 12.68 13.21
CA LEU A 102 19.77 13.97 12.69
C LEU A 102 18.39 14.27 13.27
N THR A 103 18.34 15.07 14.32
CA THR A 103 17.12 15.80 14.68
C THR A 103 16.57 16.40 13.39
N THR A 104 15.44 15.89 12.91
CA THR A 104 14.84 16.36 11.66
C THR A 104 14.48 17.83 11.87
N TYR A 105 15.24 18.73 11.25
CA TYR A 105 14.97 20.16 11.32
C TYR A 105 13.77 20.50 10.43
N CYS A 106 12.71 21.00 11.06
CA CYS A 106 11.52 21.44 10.36
C CYS A 106 11.59 22.95 10.18
N HIS A 107 11.67 23.40 8.93
CA HIS A 107 11.63 24.82 8.62
C HIS A 107 10.22 25.37 8.90
N PRO A 108 10.04 26.31 9.85
CA PRO A 108 8.72 26.79 10.25
C PRO A 108 7.99 27.54 9.13
N ASN A 109 8.72 28.03 8.13
CA ASN A 109 8.18 28.75 6.97
C ASN A 109 8.19 27.91 5.68
N SER A 110 8.34 26.59 5.77
CA SER A 110 8.25 25.72 4.59
C SER A 110 6.82 25.78 4.03
N MET A 111 6.67 26.21 2.79
CA MET A 111 5.37 26.30 2.12
C MET A 111 4.91 24.96 1.56
N TYR A 112 5.85 24.10 1.19
CA TYR A 112 5.59 22.81 0.53
C TYR A 112 5.85 21.63 1.46
N ARG A 113 5.19 20.52 1.15
CA ARG A 113 5.38 19.25 1.85
C ARG A 113 6.77 18.72 1.55
N ARG A 114 7.39 18.09 2.54
CA ARG A 114 8.60 17.29 2.29
C ARG A 114 8.21 16.00 1.57
N ILE A 115 9.03 15.58 0.61
CA ILE A 115 8.86 14.33 -0.12
C ILE A 115 8.77 13.12 0.82
N ASP A 116 9.57 13.10 1.89
CA ASP A 116 9.54 12.02 2.89
C ASP A 116 8.34 12.07 3.86
N GLY A 117 7.45 13.06 3.71
CA GLY A 117 6.30 13.27 4.59
C GLY A 117 6.64 13.78 6.00
N LYS A 118 7.93 14.02 6.31
CA LYS A 118 8.33 14.57 7.62
C LYS A 118 7.86 16.01 7.77
N CYS A 119 7.84 16.49 9.02
CA CYS A 119 7.45 17.84 9.42
C CYS A 119 5.99 18.22 9.12
N ASN A 120 5.17 17.29 8.61
CA ASN A 120 3.74 17.51 8.44
C ASN A 120 3.06 17.80 9.78
N ASN A 121 3.45 17.06 10.83
CA ASN A 121 3.09 17.38 12.21
C ASN A 121 4.25 18.14 12.90
N PRO A 122 4.02 19.38 13.39
CA PRO A 122 5.08 20.23 13.93
C PRO A 122 5.60 19.77 15.30
N ILE A 123 4.83 18.93 16.03
CA ILE A 123 5.21 18.42 17.34
C ILE A 123 5.88 17.05 17.21
N LYS A 124 5.34 16.19 16.35
CA LYS A 124 5.84 14.84 16.06
C LYS A 124 6.29 14.77 14.61
N THR A 125 7.50 15.23 14.36
CA THR A 125 8.03 15.49 13.01
C THR A 125 8.06 14.27 12.09
N ASN A 126 8.09 13.04 12.60
CA ASN A 126 8.02 11.80 11.80
C ASN A 126 6.62 11.18 11.72
N LEU A 127 5.59 11.82 12.27
CA LEU A 127 4.24 11.27 12.23
C LEU A 127 3.73 11.31 10.78
N GLY A 128 3.49 10.14 10.20
CA GLY A 128 2.99 10.01 8.83
C GLY A 128 4.06 10.07 7.74
N SER A 129 5.34 10.14 8.10
CA SER A 129 6.44 10.07 7.13
C SER A 129 6.56 8.68 6.51
N SER A 130 7.27 8.58 5.39
CA SER A 130 7.73 7.31 4.86
C SER A 130 8.65 6.58 5.85
N PHE A 131 8.73 5.26 5.69
CA PHE A 131 9.43 4.32 6.58
C PHE A 131 9.02 4.41 8.06
N HIS A 132 7.80 4.86 8.34
CA HIS A 132 7.23 4.90 9.68
C HIS A 132 6.49 3.60 10.02
N CYS A 133 6.42 3.24 11.30
CA CYS A 133 5.66 2.05 11.70
C CYS A 133 4.15 2.24 11.46
N HIS A 134 3.47 1.16 11.08
CA HIS A 134 2.00 1.16 11.05
C HIS A 134 1.43 1.46 12.44
N ARG A 135 0.35 2.24 12.48
CA ARG A 135 -0.39 2.49 13.71
C ARG A 135 -1.25 1.26 14.03
N ARG A 136 -1.15 0.78 15.27
CA ARG A 136 -2.04 -0.25 15.79
C ARG A 136 -3.34 0.38 16.29
N LEU A 137 -4.47 -0.01 15.72
CA LEU A 137 -5.80 0.31 16.25
C LEU A 137 -6.19 -0.65 17.38
N LEU A 138 -5.75 -1.90 17.28
CA LEU A 138 -5.88 -2.95 18.29
C LEU A 138 -4.51 -3.53 18.66
N PRO A 139 -4.35 -4.11 19.86
CA PRO A 139 -3.15 -4.84 20.24
C PRO A 139 -2.80 -5.94 19.23
N ALA A 140 -1.52 -6.30 19.16
CA ALA A 140 -1.09 -7.42 18.31
C ALA A 140 -1.59 -8.75 18.89
N ASP A 141 -2.04 -9.65 18.02
CA ASP A 141 -2.40 -11.02 18.35
C ASP A 141 -1.39 -11.97 17.70
N TYR A 142 -0.39 -12.39 18.48
CA TYR A 142 0.64 -13.37 18.10
C TYR A 142 0.57 -14.51 19.13
N ALA A 143 0.88 -15.74 18.73
CA ALA A 143 0.74 -16.91 19.60
C ALA A 143 1.62 -16.84 20.85
N ASP A 144 2.80 -16.24 20.72
CA ASP A 144 3.75 -15.98 21.80
C ASP A 144 3.66 -14.54 22.33
N GLY A 145 2.66 -13.78 21.88
CA GLY A 145 2.52 -12.35 22.16
C GLY A 145 3.55 -11.46 21.46
N VAL A 146 4.49 -12.01 20.68
CA VAL A 146 5.63 -11.25 20.15
C VAL A 146 5.75 -11.36 18.64
N TYR A 147 5.83 -12.56 18.09
CA TYR A 147 6.28 -12.79 16.72
C TYR A 147 5.61 -13.98 16.04
N GLN A 148 5.26 -15.04 16.77
CA GLN A 148 4.73 -16.27 16.18
C GLN A 148 3.33 -16.05 15.61
N ILE A 149 3.04 -16.65 14.45
CA ILE A 149 1.72 -16.61 13.84
C ILE A 149 0.68 -17.09 14.85
N ARG A 150 -0.40 -16.32 14.99
CA ARG A 150 -1.46 -16.61 15.95
C ARG A 150 -2.06 -18.01 15.73
N LEU A 151 -2.55 -18.60 16.80
CA LEU A 151 -3.28 -19.86 16.76
C LEU A 151 -4.79 -19.61 16.69
N GLY A 152 -5.55 -20.67 16.39
CA GLY A 152 -6.99 -20.67 16.60
C GLY A 152 -7.36 -20.56 18.08
N LEU A 153 -8.63 -20.30 18.36
CA LEU A 153 -9.16 -20.28 19.74
C LEU A 153 -8.98 -21.63 20.45
N ASP A 154 -8.91 -22.72 19.67
CA ASP A 154 -8.64 -24.08 20.12
C ASP A 154 -7.14 -24.39 20.27
N GLN A 155 -6.27 -23.37 20.19
CA GLN A 155 -4.80 -23.47 20.25
C GLN A 155 -4.19 -24.32 19.11
N ARG A 156 -4.92 -24.54 18.02
CA ARG A 156 -4.39 -25.25 16.85
C ARG A 156 -3.88 -24.29 15.76
N PRO A 157 -3.00 -24.77 14.85
CA PRO A 157 -2.60 -23.97 13.71
C PRO A 157 -3.79 -23.53 12.86
N LEU A 158 -3.73 -22.29 12.36
CA LEU A 158 -4.74 -21.77 11.44
C LEU A 158 -4.72 -22.56 10.11
N PRO A 159 -5.88 -22.68 9.44
CA PRO A 159 -5.93 -23.32 8.12
C PRO A 159 -5.08 -22.55 7.11
N SER A 160 -4.59 -23.27 6.09
CA SER A 160 -3.87 -22.64 4.99
C SER A 160 -4.71 -21.53 4.35
N PRO A 161 -4.17 -20.32 4.14
CA PRO A 161 -4.93 -19.24 3.51
C PRO A 161 -5.37 -19.61 2.09
N ARG A 162 -4.58 -20.41 1.36
CA ARG A 162 -4.97 -20.87 0.03
C ARG A 162 -6.15 -21.86 0.11
N LEU A 163 -6.13 -22.78 1.09
CA LEU A 163 -7.26 -23.68 1.32
C LEU A 163 -8.54 -22.90 1.65
N VAL A 164 -8.45 -21.87 2.50
CA VAL A 164 -9.58 -20.99 2.83
C VAL A 164 -10.13 -20.32 1.56
N THR A 165 -9.28 -19.75 0.71
CA THR A 165 -9.75 -19.14 -0.56
C THR A 165 -10.42 -20.16 -1.47
N GLN A 166 -9.92 -21.40 -1.54
CA GLN A 166 -10.50 -22.44 -2.42
C GLN A 166 -11.86 -22.92 -1.94
N LEU A 167 -12.09 -22.94 -0.63
CA LEU A 167 -13.34 -23.44 -0.05
C LEU A 167 -14.39 -22.34 0.11
N LEU A 168 -13.97 -21.11 0.40
CA LEU A 168 -14.89 -20.02 0.79
C LEU A 168 -14.95 -18.87 -0.22
N MET A 169 -14.02 -18.79 -1.18
CA MET A 169 -13.97 -17.74 -2.19
C MET A 169 -13.92 -18.35 -3.60
N PRO A 170 -14.97 -19.06 -4.03
CA PRO A 170 -15.05 -19.56 -5.40
C PRO A 170 -14.98 -18.41 -6.41
N ASP A 171 -14.36 -18.70 -7.55
CA ASP A 171 -14.21 -17.75 -8.64
C ASP A 171 -15.54 -17.60 -9.37
N PHE A 172 -16.15 -16.42 -9.27
CA PHE A 172 -17.38 -16.07 -9.96
C PHE A 172 -17.16 -14.80 -10.78
N ASP A 173 -17.49 -14.89 -12.07
CA ASP A 173 -17.50 -13.74 -12.97
C ASP A 173 -18.85 -13.03 -12.86
N LEU A 174 -18.96 -12.13 -11.87
CA LEU A 174 -20.13 -11.30 -11.65
C LEU A 174 -19.78 -9.85 -11.99
N ASN A 175 -20.47 -9.31 -12.98
CA ASN A 175 -20.34 -7.91 -13.35
C ASN A 175 -21.29 -7.04 -12.51
N ASP A 176 -20.77 -5.99 -11.90
CA ASP A 176 -21.58 -4.96 -11.25
C ASP A 176 -21.80 -3.80 -12.22
N PRO A 177 -23.01 -3.61 -12.78
CA PRO A 177 -23.27 -2.56 -13.75
C PRO A 177 -23.17 -1.15 -13.17
N SER A 178 -23.13 -0.99 -11.84
CA SER A 178 -23.00 0.31 -11.17
C SER A 178 -21.55 0.77 -11.02
N LEU A 179 -20.57 -0.10 -11.27
CA LEU A 179 -19.15 0.19 -11.05
C LEU A 179 -18.34 0.07 -12.35
N SER A 180 -17.64 1.14 -12.71
CA SER A 180 -16.66 1.07 -13.79
C SER A 180 -15.31 0.52 -13.31
N GLY A 181 -14.48 0.02 -14.23
CA GLY A 181 -13.10 -0.38 -13.91
C GLY A 181 -12.24 0.74 -13.31
N LEU A 182 -12.64 2.01 -13.49
CA LEU A 182 -11.99 3.14 -12.84
C LEU A 182 -12.15 3.10 -11.32
N HIS A 183 -13.27 2.59 -10.80
CA HIS A 183 -13.49 2.43 -9.37
C HIS A 183 -12.38 1.59 -8.72
N PHE A 184 -12.11 0.42 -9.33
CA PHE A 184 -11.03 -0.47 -8.91
C PHE A 184 -9.65 0.21 -9.00
N ALA A 185 -9.34 0.78 -10.17
CA ALA A 185 -8.04 1.38 -10.43
C ALA A 185 -7.76 2.59 -9.52
N TRP A 186 -8.77 3.42 -9.26
CA TRP A 186 -8.68 4.57 -8.37
C TRP A 186 -8.46 4.16 -6.92
N GLY A 187 -9.19 3.14 -6.45
CA GLY A 187 -8.97 2.56 -5.12
C GLY A 187 -7.53 2.08 -4.93
N GLN A 188 -6.98 1.38 -5.94
CA GLN A 188 -5.60 0.94 -5.91
C GLN A 188 -4.61 2.13 -5.94
N MET A 189 -4.87 3.16 -6.74
CA MET A 189 -4.04 4.39 -6.81
C MET A 189 -3.93 5.05 -5.42
N LEU A 190 -5.05 5.18 -4.70
CA LEU A 190 -5.08 5.75 -3.35
C LEU A 190 -4.33 4.90 -2.32
N VAL A 191 -4.47 3.57 -2.39
CA VAL A 191 -3.74 2.65 -1.51
C VAL A 191 -2.23 2.74 -1.75
N HIS A 192 -1.81 2.88 -3.01
CA HIS A 192 -0.40 3.00 -3.36
C HIS A 192 0.22 4.32 -2.87
N ASP A 193 -0.58 5.39 -2.80
CA ASP A 193 -0.16 6.68 -2.24
C ASP A 193 0.07 6.64 -0.73
N THR A 194 -0.73 5.84 -0.01
CA THR A 194 -0.78 5.89 1.46
C THR A 194 -0.11 4.71 2.16
N PHE A 195 0.06 3.57 1.48
CA PHE A 195 0.55 2.34 2.08
C PHE A 195 1.54 1.57 1.20
N ARG A 196 2.66 1.17 1.81
CA ARG A 196 3.64 0.23 1.26
C ARG A 196 4.26 -0.62 2.36
N THR A 197 3.70 -1.79 2.60
CA THR A 197 4.28 -2.74 3.56
C THR A 197 5.40 -3.55 2.88
N ILE A 198 6.64 -3.27 3.26
CA ILE A 198 7.83 -3.89 2.67
C ILE A 198 8.07 -5.31 3.19
N GLN A 199 8.43 -6.24 2.30
CA GLN A 199 8.75 -7.64 2.62
C GLN A 199 10.25 -7.92 2.68
N ASN A 200 11.05 -7.22 1.87
CA ASN A 200 12.51 -7.30 1.89
C ASN A 200 13.11 -5.94 1.50
N LEU A 201 14.40 -5.75 1.81
CA LEU A 201 15.19 -4.60 1.37
C LEU A 201 16.18 -5.09 0.29
N GLY A 202 15.68 -5.65 -0.80
CA GLY A 202 16.54 -6.09 -1.90
C GLY A 202 17.18 -7.46 -1.67
N LEU A 203 16.54 -8.34 -0.89
CA LEU A 203 16.97 -9.74 -0.72
C LEU A 203 15.83 -10.68 -1.15
N ALA A 204 16.06 -11.44 -2.22
CA ALA A 204 15.10 -12.42 -2.71
C ALA A 204 15.15 -13.66 -1.80
N ILE A 205 14.20 -13.77 -0.88
CA ILE A 205 14.03 -14.94 -0.02
C ILE A 205 13.05 -15.90 -0.71
N ASP A 206 13.53 -17.11 -1.04
CA ASP A 206 12.73 -18.19 -1.59
C ASP A 206 12.39 -19.20 -0.49
N CYS A 207 11.19 -19.07 0.06
CA CYS A 207 10.62 -19.92 1.10
C CYS A 207 10.07 -21.24 0.57
N CYS A 208 9.92 -21.40 -0.75
CA CYS A 208 9.45 -22.64 -1.36
C CYS A 208 10.58 -23.51 -1.89
N ARG A 209 11.82 -23.01 -1.88
CA ARG A 209 13.00 -23.68 -2.44
C ARG A 209 13.12 -25.15 -2.04
N LEU A 210 12.90 -25.44 -0.76
CA LEU A 210 13.08 -26.76 -0.16
C LEU A 210 11.88 -27.70 -0.36
N VAL A 211 10.74 -27.13 -0.75
CA VAL A 211 9.44 -27.82 -0.81
C VAL A 211 9.10 -28.16 -2.26
N ASN A 212 9.17 -27.20 -3.18
CA ASN A 212 8.77 -27.41 -4.57
C ASN A 212 9.79 -28.31 -5.31
N PRO A 213 9.35 -29.40 -5.99
CA PRO A 213 10.26 -30.31 -6.69
C PRO A 213 11.14 -29.64 -7.74
N ALA A 214 10.61 -28.63 -8.44
CA ALA A 214 11.34 -27.85 -9.43
C ALA A 214 12.54 -27.08 -8.82
N THR A 215 12.39 -26.52 -7.63
CA THR A 215 13.43 -25.74 -6.93
C THR A 215 14.30 -26.58 -6.00
N LYS A 216 13.79 -27.73 -5.54
CA LYS A 216 14.50 -28.68 -4.67
C LYS A 216 15.79 -29.18 -5.30
N ASN A 217 15.80 -29.39 -6.62
CA ASN A 217 17.00 -29.82 -7.35
C ASN A 217 18.08 -28.72 -7.45
N LEU A 218 17.68 -27.44 -7.42
CA LEU A 218 18.58 -26.28 -7.40
C LEU A 218 19.17 -26.00 -6.00
N ALA A 219 18.58 -26.55 -4.93
CA ALA A 219 19.05 -26.32 -3.56
C ALA A 219 20.43 -26.92 -3.23
N LYS A 220 21.00 -27.76 -4.10
CA LYS A 220 22.31 -28.39 -3.88
C LYS A 220 23.52 -27.44 -4.02
N THR A 221 23.34 -26.23 -4.56
CA THR A 221 24.47 -25.36 -4.98
C THR A 221 24.55 -24.00 -4.27
N THR A 222 23.73 -23.71 -3.25
CA THR A 222 23.72 -22.38 -2.59
C THR A 222 23.61 -22.52 -1.08
N ARG A 223 24.17 -21.56 -0.33
CA ARG A 223 24.22 -21.51 1.14
C ARG A 223 22.83 -21.54 1.78
N THR A 224 22.22 -22.70 1.86
CA THR A 224 21.12 -22.99 2.77
C THR A 224 21.68 -22.89 4.19
N PHE A 225 21.02 -22.16 5.08
CA PHE A 225 21.33 -22.23 6.50
C PHE A 225 21.04 -23.66 6.97
N LEU A 226 22.11 -24.40 7.27
CA LEU A 226 22.02 -25.76 7.81
C LEU A 226 21.84 -25.66 9.33
N ASP A 227 20.97 -26.48 9.90
CA ASP A 227 20.93 -26.73 11.34
C ASP A 227 22.27 -27.37 11.76
N PRO A 228 23.07 -26.77 12.66
CA PRO A 228 24.31 -27.37 13.13
C PRO A 228 24.10 -28.65 13.97
N ALA A 229 22.88 -28.91 14.45
CA ALA A 229 22.58 -29.94 15.43
C ALA A 229 21.85 -31.18 14.89
N SER A 230 21.21 -31.11 13.71
CA SER A 230 20.46 -32.26 13.19
C SER A 230 20.61 -32.43 11.68
N ASN A 231 20.81 -33.67 11.24
CA ASN A 231 20.97 -34.08 9.85
C ASN A 231 19.60 -34.13 9.11
N GLN A 232 18.70 -33.19 9.38
CA GLN A 232 17.36 -33.09 8.80
C GLN A 232 17.10 -31.75 8.10
N VAL A 233 16.02 -31.72 7.29
CA VAL A 233 15.57 -30.69 6.34
C VAL A 233 15.98 -29.27 6.74
N PRO A 234 16.61 -28.46 5.85
CA PRO A 234 17.13 -27.15 6.21
C PRO A 234 16.02 -26.26 6.78
N ILE A 235 16.30 -25.58 7.89
CA ILE A 235 15.37 -24.64 8.50
C ILE A 235 15.14 -23.52 7.46
N PRO A 236 13.91 -23.32 6.96
CA PRO A 236 13.62 -22.19 6.09
C PRO A 236 13.96 -20.89 6.83
N HIS A 237 14.38 -19.85 6.10
CA HIS A 237 14.77 -18.57 6.68
C HIS A 237 13.73 -18.12 7.73
N PRO A 238 14.13 -17.53 8.89
CA PRO A 238 13.20 -17.23 9.99
C PRO A 238 11.97 -16.39 9.58
N GLU A 239 12.14 -15.57 8.55
CA GLU A 239 11.11 -14.71 7.95
C GLU A 239 10.23 -15.42 6.90
N CYS A 240 10.35 -16.73 6.72
CA CYS A 240 9.55 -17.50 5.78
C CYS A 240 8.19 -17.89 6.36
N LEU A 241 7.13 -17.68 5.57
CA LEU A 241 5.77 -18.15 5.85
C LEU A 241 5.19 -18.82 4.60
N PRO A 242 5.78 -19.92 4.12
CA PRO A 242 5.33 -20.55 2.88
C PRO A 242 3.86 -20.97 3.00
N ILE A 243 3.06 -20.67 1.98
CA ILE A 243 1.68 -21.13 1.92
C ILE A 243 1.71 -22.54 1.32
N THR A 244 1.35 -23.54 2.11
CA THR A 244 1.30 -24.96 1.75
C THR A 244 -0.08 -25.54 2.08
N ASN A 245 -0.25 -26.87 1.99
CA ASN A 245 -1.45 -27.58 2.43
C ASN A 245 -2.75 -27.06 1.79
N PHE A 246 -2.75 -26.90 0.46
CA PHE A 246 -3.92 -26.51 -0.33
C PHE A 246 -4.30 -27.60 -1.32
N ILE A 247 -5.55 -27.56 -1.79
CA ILE A 247 -6.07 -28.56 -2.75
C ILE A 247 -5.39 -28.31 -4.09
N PRO A 248 -4.79 -29.33 -4.74
CA PRO A 248 -4.24 -29.17 -6.08
C PRO A 248 -5.32 -28.67 -7.06
N SER A 249 -4.99 -27.66 -7.86
CA SER A 249 -5.75 -27.23 -9.02
C SER A 249 -4.99 -27.57 -10.31
N LYS A 250 -5.69 -27.52 -11.45
CA LYS A 250 -5.06 -27.69 -12.78
C LYS A 250 -3.83 -26.80 -12.96
N ALA A 251 -3.86 -25.56 -12.46
CA ALA A 251 -2.73 -24.63 -12.53
C ALA A 251 -1.56 -25.09 -11.65
N THR A 252 -1.82 -25.48 -10.40
CA THR A 252 -0.75 -25.91 -9.49
C THR A 252 -0.16 -27.26 -9.92
N GLU A 253 -0.98 -28.16 -10.48
CA GLU A 253 -0.52 -29.43 -11.03
C GLU A 253 0.38 -29.23 -12.26
N MET A 254 0.01 -28.32 -13.16
CA MET A 254 0.79 -27.98 -14.36
C MET A 254 2.23 -27.56 -14.02
N PHE A 255 2.42 -26.88 -12.89
CA PHE A 255 3.75 -26.42 -12.44
C PHE A 255 4.33 -27.25 -11.29
N ASN A 256 3.69 -28.35 -10.90
CA ASN A 256 4.04 -29.15 -9.72
C ASN A 256 4.26 -28.27 -8.47
N GLN A 257 3.39 -27.26 -8.31
CA GLN A 257 3.46 -26.23 -7.31
C GLN A 257 2.70 -26.66 -6.06
N ILE A 258 3.44 -26.99 -5.00
CA ILE A 258 2.88 -27.40 -3.71
C ILE A 258 3.13 -26.34 -2.61
N CYS A 259 3.75 -25.22 -3.00
CA CYS A 259 4.09 -24.10 -2.14
C CYS A 259 3.98 -22.78 -2.92
N LEU A 260 3.35 -21.76 -2.31
CA LEU A 260 3.39 -20.37 -2.76
C LEU A 260 4.40 -19.60 -1.91
N ASN A 261 5.33 -18.90 -2.57
CA ASN A 261 6.39 -18.19 -1.87
C ASN A 261 5.82 -17.01 -1.10
N THR A 262 6.08 -16.93 0.19
CA THR A 262 5.64 -15.80 1.01
C THR A 262 6.65 -15.55 2.12
N VAL A 263 7.05 -14.28 2.22
CA VAL A 263 8.02 -13.76 3.17
C VAL A 263 7.31 -12.77 4.07
N ARG A 264 7.67 -12.76 5.35
CA ARG A 264 7.13 -11.82 6.33
C ARG A 264 7.48 -10.39 5.97
N SER A 265 6.52 -9.50 6.17
CA SER A 265 6.75 -8.06 6.15
C SER A 265 7.78 -7.65 7.19
N ILE A 266 8.74 -6.81 6.82
CA ILE A 266 9.83 -6.35 7.69
C ILE A 266 9.29 -5.78 9.01
N ALA A 267 9.98 -6.13 10.10
CA ALA A 267 9.72 -5.54 11.41
C ALA A 267 10.13 -4.07 11.41
N CYS A 268 9.22 -3.19 11.79
CA CYS A 268 9.54 -1.81 12.11
C CYS A 268 10.33 -1.75 13.42
N ASN A 269 11.42 -0.99 13.43
CA ASN A 269 12.20 -0.78 14.64
C ASN A 269 11.48 0.22 15.56
N THR A 270 10.94 -0.26 16.67
CA THR A 270 10.28 0.58 17.68
C THR A 270 11.21 0.98 18.83
N CYS A 271 12.47 0.50 18.86
CA CYS A 271 13.40 0.59 20.01
C CYS A 271 12.79 0.19 21.35
N SER A 272 11.77 -0.66 21.33
CA SER A 272 11.13 -1.21 22.52
C SER A 272 10.96 -2.70 22.33
N LEU A 273 11.17 -3.45 23.40
CA LEU A 273 10.77 -4.86 23.43
C LEU A 273 9.25 -4.92 23.38
N GLY A 274 8.72 -5.80 22.54
CA GLY A 274 7.28 -5.96 22.38
C GLY A 274 6.90 -6.67 21.09
N PRO A 275 5.60 -6.73 20.79
CA PRO A 275 5.10 -7.39 19.60
C PRO A 275 5.67 -6.78 18.32
N ARG A 276 6.02 -7.62 17.35
CA ARG A 276 6.48 -7.21 16.01
C ARG A 276 5.47 -6.23 15.42
N ASN A 277 5.95 -5.10 14.90
CA ASN A 277 5.13 -4.17 14.12
C ASN A 277 5.66 -4.09 12.69
N GLN A 278 4.83 -3.74 11.73
CA GLN A 278 5.23 -3.65 10.32
C GLN A 278 5.54 -2.19 9.95
N MET A 279 6.39 -2.01 8.95
CA MET A 279 6.79 -0.68 8.46
C MET A 279 5.97 -0.29 7.22
N ASN A 280 5.53 0.96 7.18
CA ASN A 280 5.00 1.60 5.99
C ASN A 280 6.12 2.38 5.31
N ALA A 281 6.51 2.00 4.09
CA ALA A 281 7.47 2.74 3.30
C ALA A 281 6.86 3.95 2.57
N ALA A 282 5.53 4.04 2.45
CA ALA A 282 4.82 5.21 1.89
C ALA A 282 4.60 6.32 2.92
N THR A 283 4.40 7.55 2.44
CA THR A 283 3.83 8.62 3.25
C THR A 283 2.38 8.24 3.61
N GLN A 284 1.91 8.65 4.79
CA GLN A 284 0.54 8.29 5.23
C GLN A 284 -0.53 9.28 4.77
N VAL A 285 -0.11 10.41 4.20
CA VAL A 285 -1.00 11.45 3.70
C VAL A 285 -1.27 11.22 2.22
N ILE A 286 -2.44 11.65 1.74
CA ILE A 286 -2.75 11.62 0.31
C ILE A 286 -2.02 12.81 -0.33
N ASP A 287 -0.85 12.55 -0.89
CA ASP A 287 0.05 13.57 -1.45
C ASP A 287 0.64 13.19 -2.82
N LEU A 288 0.09 12.15 -3.46
CA LEU A 288 0.58 11.59 -4.73
C LEU A 288 2.05 11.17 -4.64
N SER A 289 2.51 10.69 -3.49
CA SER A 289 3.83 10.10 -3.30
C SER A 289 4.11 8.94 -4.25
N ASN A 290 3.06 8.26 -4.73
CA ASN A 290 3.16 7.24 -5.76
C ASN A 290 3.52 7.78 -7.16
N VAL A 291 3.30 9.07 -7.40
CA VAL A 291 3.75 9.80 -8.59
C VAL A 291 5.11 10.48 -8.32
N TYR A 292 5.24 11.17 -7.20
CA TYR A 292 6.37 12.05 -6.89
C TYR A 292 7.56 11.37 -6.19
N GLY A 293 7.37 10.19 -5.62
CA GLY A 293 8.42 9.38 -4.99
C GLY A 293 8.65 9.66 -3.50
N GLY A 294 7.67 9.39 -2.65
CA GLY A 294 7.75 9.73 -1.21
C GLY A 294 8.59 8.79 -0.33
N ASN A 295 8.98 7.62 -0.85
CA ASN A 295 9.64 6.58 -0.06
C ASN A 295 11.13 6.88 0.10
N LEU A 296 11.82 7.22 -0.99
CA LEU A 296 13.26 7.51 -1.01
C LEU A 296 13.48 8.84 -1.72
N ILE A 297 14.17 9.79 -1.08
CA ILE A 297 14.46 11.12 -1.67
C ILE A 297 15.13 10.98 -3.04
N ASN A 298 16.12 10.10 -3.15
CA ASN A 298 16.80 9.81 -4.42
C ASN A 298 15.83 9.29 -5.51
N ASN A 299 14.73 8.62 -5.15
CA ASN A 299 13.73 8.22 -6.14
C ASN A 299 13.05 9.44 -6.74
N SER A 300 12.55 10.35 -5.89
CA SER A 300 11.91 11.60 -6.33
C SER A 300 12.82 12.44 -7.23
N GLU A 301 14.08 12.61 -6.81
CA GLU A 301 15.07 13.38 -7.57
C GLU A 301 15.29 12.81 -8.98
N THR A 302 15.22 11.49 -9.12
CA THR A 302 15.42 10.82 -10.40
C THR A 302 14.18 10.76 -11.28
N LEU A 303 13.05 11.29 -10.83
CA LEU A 303 11.81 11.39 -11.61
C LEU A 303 11.64 12.78 -12.25
N ARG A 304 12.51 13.74 -11.93
CA ARG A 304 12.43 15.14 -12.38
C ARG A 304 13.38 15.42 -13.54
N THR A 305 13.01 16.34 -14.42
CA THR A 305 13.90 16.84 -15.49
C THR A 305 14.86 17.92 -14.99
N TYR A 306 14.48 18.61 -13.90
CA TYR A 306 15.10 19.86 -13.44
C TYR A 306 15.08 20.98 -14.50
N ILE A 307 14.10 20.91 -15.41
CA ILE A 307 13.86 21.90 -16.45
C ILE A 307 12.38 22.29 -16.46
N GLY A 308 12.11 23.53 -16.04
CA GLY A 308 10.78 24.14 -16.07
C GLY A 308 9.75 23.47 -15.16
N GLY A 309 10.19 22.88 -14.03
CA GLY A 309 9.36 22.20 -13.04
C GLY A 309 8.80 20.85 -13.53
N GLN A 310 9.33 20.30 -14.63
CA GLN A 310 8.74 19.11 -15.26
C GLN A 310 9.25 17.80 -14.67
N MET A 311 8.38 16.80 -14.70
CA MET A 311 8.70 15.39 -14.47
C MET A 311 9.21 14.75 -15.76
N LEU A 312 10.11 13.78 -15.63
CA LEU A 312 10.63 12.98 -16.75
C LEU A 312 9.49 12.22 -17.43
N THR A 313 9.52 12.21 -18.75
CA THR A 313 8.52 11.54 -19.58
C THR A 313 9.15 10.82 -20.75
N ASP A 314 8.43 9.84 -21.27
CA ASP A 314 8.72 9.31 -22.60
C ASP A 314 7.87 10.02 -23.65
N PHE A 315 8.46 10.33 -24.80
CA PHE A 315 7.85 11.12 -25.87
C PHE A 315 7.49 10.24 -27.07
N ALA A 316 6.37 10.54 -27.71
CA ALA A 316 6.07 10.00 -29.02
C ALA A 316 6.89 10.74 -30.10
N ASN A 317 6.96 10.16 -31.31
CA ASN A 317 7.71 10.74 -32.44
C ASN A 317 7.24 12.16 -32.83
N ASN A 318 6.01 12.52 -32.47
CA ASN A 318 5.41 13.83 -32.68
C ASN A 318 5.74 14.86 -31.57
N GLY A 319 6.54 14.48 -30.57
CA GLY A 319 6.93 15.33 -29.44
C GLY A 319 5.90 15.39 -28.30
N GLU A 320 4.77 14.68 -28.40
CA GLU A 320 3.80 14.59 -27.32
C GLU A 320 4.28 13.66 -26.20
N ILE A 321 3.91 13.97 -24.96
CA ILE A 321 4.12 13.06 -23.84
C ILE A 321 3.31 11.79 -24.11
N ARG A 322 4.01 10.68 -24.34
CA ARG A 322 3.42 9.38 -24.57
C ARG A 322 2.98 8.78 -23.24
N MET A 323 3.95 8.62 -22.34
CA MET A 323 3.78 7.89 -21.09
C MET A 323 4.84 8.25 -20.04
N ILE A 324 4.65 7.72 -18.83
CA ILE A 324 5.70 7.66 -17.82
C ILE A 324 6.99 7.01 -18.36
N PRO A 325 8.17 7.44 -17.89
CA PRO A 325 9.45 7.01 -18.46
C PRO A 325 9.70 5.52 -18.25
N ILE A 326 10.29 4.87 -19.25
CA ILE A 326 10.67 3.46 -19.19
C ILE A 326 12.00 3.33 -18.43
N THR A 327 12.06 2.40 -17.49
CA THR A 327 13.25 2.01 -16.74
C THR A 327 14.32 1.46 -17.66
N GLY A 328 15.56 1.89 -17.47
CA GLY A 328 16.71 1.30 -18.14
C GLY A 328 17.09 -0.08 -17.55
N PRO A 329 18.00 -0.84 -18.19
CA PRO A 329 18.43 -2.17 -17.73
C PRO A 329 19.08 -2.21 -16.33
N ARG A 330 19.35 -1.06 -15.70
CA ARG A 330 19.99 -0.92 -14.39
C ARG A 330 19.07 -0.31 -13.33
N ASP A 331 17.87 0.09 -13.70
CA ASP A 331 16.89 0.59 -12.74
C ASP A 331 16.32 -0.62 -12.01
N SER A 332 16.67 -0.74 -10.72
CA SER A 332 16.15 -1.77 -9.84
C SER A 332 15.45 -1.10 -8.67
N ASP A 333 14.25 -1.58 -8.33
CA ASP A 333 13.57 -1.14 -7.12
C ASP A 333 14.24 -1.83 -5.92
N THR A 334 14.95 -1.06 -5.10
CA THR A 334 15.63 -1.59 -3.90
C THR A 334 14.66 -2.22 -2.88
N LEU A 335 13.36 -1.93 -2.99
CA LEU A 335 12.31 -2.44 -2.12
C LEU A 335 11.53 -3.63 -2.74
N ASP A 336 11.77 -3.96 -4.01
CA ASP A 336 11.19 -5.12 -4.68
C ASP A 336 12.06 -5.59 -5.85
N LEU A 337 12.64 -6.79 -5.69
CA LEU A 337 13.50 -7.40 -6.71
C LEU A 337 12.74 -8.11 -7.83
N THR A 338 11.41 -8.16 -7.78
CA THR A 338 10.62 -8.84 -8.79
C THR A 338 10.70 -8.03 -10.08
N PRO A 339 11.32 -8.56 -11.16
CA PRO A 339 11.31 -7.84 -12.43
C PRO A 339 9.85 -7.74 -12.88
N CYS A 340 9.42 -6.58 -13.40
CA CYS A 340 8.22 -6.61 -14.21
C CYS A 340 8.61 -7.34 -15.51
N ASN A 341 8.07 -8.54 -15.68
CA ASN A 341 8.22 -9.39 -16.86
C ASN A 341 9.47 -10.31 -16.97
N PRO A 342 9.67 -11.32 -16.08
CA PRO A 342 10.61 -12.40 -16.34
C PRO A 342 9.97 -13.55 -17.17
N PRO A 343 10.69 -14.18 -18.12
CA PRO A 343 12.03 -13.86 -18.63
C PRO A 343 11.99 -13.04 -19.93
N LEU A 344 12.78 -11.97 -19.96
CA LEU A 344 13.03 -11.17 -21.16
C LEU A 344 13.91 -11.96 -22.16
N LYS A 345 13.30 -12.77 -23.03
CA LYS A 345 14.01 -13.42 -24.14
C LYS A 345 14.28 -12.48 -25.33
N ASN A 346 13.69 -11.29 -25.34
CA ASN A 346 13.77 -10.36 -26.47
C ASN A 346 14.42 -9.03 -26.04
N PRO A 347 15.55 -8.63 -26.66
CA PRO A 347 16.20 -7.34 -26.40
C PRO A 347 15.36 -6.11 -26.81
N ASN A 348 14.27 -6.30 -27.56
CA ASN A 348 13.36 -5.23 -27.98
C ASN A 348 12.12 -5.09 -27.08
N MET A 349 12.02 -5.82 -25.96
CA MET A 349 10.88 -5.69 -25.05
C MET A 349 10.98 -4.43 -24.18
N VAL A 350 9.86 -3.72 -24.08
CA VAL A 350 9.66 -2.50 -23.29
C VAL A 350 9.99 -2.80 -21.82
N GLY A 351 10.92 -2.04 -21.24
CA GLY A 351 11.22 -2.09 -19.81
C GLY A 351 10.02 -1.67 -18.96
N CYS A 352 10.12 -1.84 -17.66
CA CYS A 352 9.10 -1.35 -16.73
C CYS A 352 8.99 0.17 -16.78
N PHE A 353 7.93 0.74 -16.21
CA PHE A 353 7.85 2.16 -15.96
C PHE A 353 8.54 2.54 -14.68
N ARG A 354 9.23 3.69 -14.71
CA ARG A 354 9.81 4.34 -13.55
C ARG A 354 8.73 5.19 -12.90
N THR A 355 8.37 4.87 -11.66
CA THR A 355 7.28 5.55 -10.92
C THR A 355 7.71 5.93 -9.51
N GLY A 356 7.01 6.88 -8.89
CA GLY A 356 7.21 7.23 -7.48
C GLY A 356 7.01 6.06 -6.53
N ASP A 357 6.13 5.12 -6.89
CA ASP A 357 5.88 3.88 -6.15
C ASP A 357 6.73 2.68 -6.63
N GLY A 358 7.81 2.93 -7.36
CA GLY A 358 8.74 1.89 -7.82
C GLY A 358 8.05 0.85 -8.72
N ILE A 359 8.30 -0.44 -8.46
CA ILE A 359 7.78 -1.51 -9.32
C ILE A 359 6.26 -1.68 -9.21
N ARG A 360 5.63 -1.24 -8.11
CA ARG A 360 4.18 -1.39 -7.92
C ARG A 360 3.36 -0.59 -8.93
N GLY A 361 3.93 0.48 -9.49
CA GLY A 361 3.36 1.20 -10.63
C GLY A 361 3.23 0.35 -11.90
N ASN A 362 3.83 -0.85 -11.93
CA ASN A 362 3.81 -1.80 -13.04
C ASN A 362 2.96 -3.05 -12.78
N GLN A 363 2.20 -3.09 -11.68
CA GLN A 363 1.40 -4.27 -11.33
C GLN A 363 0.32 -4.59 -12.36
N ASN A 364 -0.29 -3.57 -12.94
CA ASN A 364 -1.26 -3.72 -14.01
C ASN A 364 -1.30 -2.44 -14.89
N PRO A 365 -1.85 -2.54 -16.11
CA PRO A 365 -1.94 -1.39 -17.01
C PRO A 365 -2.79 -0.23 -16.46
N PHE A 366 -3.80 -0.49 -15.65
CA PHE A 366 -4.69 0.56 -15.13
C PHE A 366 -3.94 1.56 -14.23
N ILE A 367 -3.12 1.08 -13.30
CA ILE A 367 -2.28 1.95 -12.46
C ILE A 367 -1.22 2.68 -13.28
N ALA A 368 -0.61 2.02 -14.27
CA ALA A 368 0.32 2.68 -15.17
C ALA A 368 -0.36 3.82 -15.96
N SER A 369 -1.60 3.62 -16.40
CA SER A 369 -2.41 4.65 -17.06
C SER A 369 -2.75 5.82 -16.14
N LEU A 370 -3.22 5.56 -14.91
CA LEU A 370 -3.55 6.63 -13.95
C LEU A 370 -2.31 7.43 -13.54
N THR A 371 -1.17 6.75 -13.33
CA THR A 371 0.11 7.42 -13.05
C THR A 371 0.55 8.28 -14.24
N THR A 372 0.38 7.78 -15.46
CA THR A 372 0.63 8.56 -16.69
C THR A 372 -0.25 9.79 -16.79
N MET A 373 -1.53 9.68 -16.46
CA MET A 373 -2.45 10.82 -16.46
C MET A 373 -2.03 11.88 -15.43
N ALA A 374 -1.70 11.47 -14.20
CA ALA A 374 -1.24 12.37 -13.16
C ALA A 374 0.06 13.11 -13.57
N LEU A 375 1.00 12.38 -14.16
CA LEU A 375 2.25 12.96 -14.64
C LEU A 375 2.05 13.92 -15.82
N LYS A 376 1.19 13.58 -16.80
CA LYS A 376 0.84 14.50 -17.90
C LYS A 376 0.21 15.78 -17.34
N ARG A 377 -0.63 15.64 -16.31
CA ARG A 377 -1.26 16.78 -15.65
C ARG A 377 -0.26 17.66 -14.92
N HIS A 378 0.73 17.08 -14.23
CA HIS A 378 1.84 17.81 -13.63
C HIS A 378 2.57 18.68 -14.66
N ASN A 379 3.03 18.08 -15.77
CA ASN A 379 3.79 18.82 -16.78
C ASN A 379 2.96 19.90 -17.48
N ALA A 380 1.66 19.67 -17.67
CA ALA A 380 0.75 20.71 -18.18
C ALA A 380 0.63 21.89 -17.21
N HIS A 381 0.57 21.63 -15.90
CA HIS A 381 0.56 22.68 -14.87
C HIS A 381 1.89 23.43 -14.81
N ALA A 382 3.02 22.73 -14.78
CA ALA A 382 4.35 23.32 -14.76
C ALA A 382 4.57 24.24 -15.98
N ALA A 383 4.18 23.80 -17.18
CA ALA A 383 4.26 24.61 -18.38
C ALA A 383 3.40 25.89 -18.28
N GLY A 384 2.16 25.78 -17.81
CA GLY A 384 1.28 26.94 -17.62
C GLY A 384 1.80 27.92 -16.54
N LEU A 385 2.26 27.41 -15.40
CA LEU A 385 2.83 28.21 -14.32
C LEU A 385 4.09 28.94 -14.77
N ARG A 386 4.96 28.27 -15.55
CA ARG A 386 6.17 28.88 -16.12
C ARG A 386 5.86 30.06 -17.05
N MET A 387 4.77 29.97 -17.83
CA MET A 387 4.36 31.06 -18.73
C MET A 387 3.91 32.30 -17.96
N VAL A 388 3.17 32.12 -16.87
CA VAL A 388 2.66 33.22 -16.04
C VAL A 388 3.74 33.77 -15.11
N ASN A 389 4.56 32.91 -14.53
CA ASN A 389 5.58 33.25 -13.54
C ASN A 389 6.99 32.99 -14.08
N GLN A 390 7.42 33.77 -15.07
CA GLN A 390 8.74 33.61 -15.71
C GLN A 390 9.92 33.78 -14.75
N HIS A 391 9.70 34.42 -13.61
CA HIS A 391 10.69 34.69 -12.57
C HIS A 391 10.86 33.54 -11.57
N TRP A 392 9.97 32.54 -11.56
CA TRP A 392 10.14 31.34 -10.71
C TRP A 392 11.32 30.51 -11.21
N ASP A 393 12.04 29.85 -10.31
CA ASP A 393 13.05 28.86 -10.69
C ASP A 393 12.38 27.49 -10.95
N ASP A 394 13.17 26.45 -11.25
CA ASP A 394 12.64 25.10 -11.49
C ASP A 394 11.95 24.50 -10.27
N GLU A 395 12.44 24.81 -9.06
CA GLU A 395 11.93 24.22 -7.82
C GLU A 395 10.60 24.83 -7.39
N HIS A 396 10.39 26.11 -7.69
CA HIS A 396 9.14 26.81 -7.38
C HIS A 396 8.01 26.50 -8.37
N VAL A 397 8.32 26.10 -9.60
CA VAL A 397 7.34 25.70 -10.63
C VAL A 397 6.87 24.28 -10.38
#